data_AF-A0A4V2JEL3-F1
#
_entry.id   AF-A0A4V2JEL3-F1
#
_cell.length_a   1.000
_cell.length_b   1.000
_cell.length_c   1.000
_cell.angle_alpha   90.00
_cell.angle_beta   90.00
_cell.angle_gamma   90.00
#
_symmetry.space_group_name_H-M   'P 1'
#
loop_
_entity.id
_entity.type
_entity.pdbx_description
1 polymer ?
#
loop_
_entity_poly.entity_id
_entity_poly.type
_entity_poly.pdbx_seq_one_letter_code
_entity_poly.pdbx_strand_id
1 'polypeptide(L)'
;MSLRLLFHIRISRLVRTQLNMDSREELEDRRAKERADAEKRAADAEFQLSAEAHSKAKKARRAAALNVLKAKWGRWLRGHRLWWMIGSFFVGVVFVFGSYFSDVASPAREWRNPWLSNLLVNAGTAFVLFGLFYVLTERLSARVKLTERDVGQTQSDLQNIEDDRLAPRTDSTRRGNGLAVEAERPGPQDDDTLSHSASIDAAPSIAEVVQAGMARRRLEEEALYEKVATQPTSKLVHMALMKAKLSGVISSTGPRCELRETDLHVRFLASVDSAQVILQLETADGVILATLAWGESNDAGAVIIALGTVLIRLDLYPGDQLYFGSDLLTQLSDLLMYASRYRQSVTGERDIHGVIEVLDSGWVIMDRGMVPKTYRAYLVASSRLDESDWASHIRNKAWPESRYVEEALAIARGLHGVVLDQD
;
A
#
# COMPACT_ATOMS: atom_id res chain seq x y z
N MET A 1 37.40 -76.66 56.60
CA MET A 1 37.09 -76.21 55.23
C MET A 1 36.71 -74.71 55.12
N SER A 2 36.90 -73.86 56.16
CA SER A 2 36.28 -72.51 56.19
C SER A 2 37.17 -71.29 55.93
N LEU A 3 38.51 -71.38 55.92
CA LEU A 3 39.36 -70.19 55.77
C LEU A 3 39.75 -69.85 54.31
N ARG A 4 39.88 -70.85 53.43
CA ARG A 4 40.21 -70.63 52.02
C ARG A 4 39.07 -69.94 51.23
N LEU A 5 37.82 -70.25 51.55
CA LEU A 5 36.67 -69.65 50.86
C LEU A 5 36.52 -68.16 51.19
N LEU A 6 36.69 -67.79 52.46
CA LEU A 6 36.65 -66.39 52.91
C LEU A 6 37.79 -65.55 52.33
N PHE A 7 38.98 -66.15 52.18
CA PHE A 7 40.12 -65.47 51.56
C PHE A 7 39.88 -65.19 50.06
N HIS A 8 39.34 -66.14 49.32
CA HIS A 8 38.97 -65.93 47.91
C HIS A 8 37.85 -64.91 47.74
N ILE A 9 36.83 -64.90 48.61
CA ILE A 9 35.76 -63.89 48.55
C ILE A 9 36.31 -62.48 48.83
N ARG A 10 37.27 -62.35 49.76
CA ARG A 10 37.87 -61.06 50.10
C ARG A 10 38.77 -60.52 48.98
N ILE A 11 39.58 -61.38 48.36
CA ILE A 11 40.39 -61.00 47.19
C ILE A 11 39.50 -60.66 45.99
N SER A 12 38.46 -61.45 45.72
CA SER A 12 37.56 -61.20 44.58
C SER A 12 36.78 -59.89 44.74
N ARG A 13 36.39 -59.51 45.97
CA ARG A 13 35.81 -58.18 46.25
C ARG A 13 36.81 -57.06 46.03
N LEU A 14 38.05 -57.19 46.52
CA LEU A 14 39.11 -56.19 46.35
C LEU A 14 39.45 -55.95 44.87
N VAL A 15 39.60 -57.02 44.08
CA VAL A 15 39.87 -56.93 42.64
C VAL A 15 38.68 -56.30 41.90
N ARG A 16 37.44 -56.63 42.26
CA ARG A 16 36.25 -56.04 41.65
C ARG A 16 36.10 -54.55 42.01
N THR A 17 36.46 -54.13 43.22
CA THR A 17 36.49 -52.71 43.59
C THR A 17 37.59 -51.95 42.87
N GLN A 18 38.77 -52.56 42.66
CA GLN A 18 39.88 -51.95 41.91
C GLN A 18 39.49 -51.74 40.43
N LEU A 19 38.94 -52.77 39.78
CA LEU A 19 38.46 -52.69 38.39
C LEU A 19 37.33 -51.66 38.21
N ASN A 20 36.45 -51.52 39.21
CA ASN A 20 35.40 -50.51 39.17
C ASN A 20 35.94 -49.08 39.35
N MET A 21 37.03 -48.89 40.12
CA MET A 21 37.68 -47.57 40.25
C MET A 21 38.39 -47.18 38.96
N ASP A 22 39.19 -48.07 38.37
CA ASP A 22 39.89 -47.79 37.11
C ASP A 22 38.90 -47.48 35.98
N SER A 23 37.75 -48.19 35.92
CA SER A 23 36.70 -47.91 34.93
C SER A 23 36.00 -46.57 35.12
N ARG A 24 35.96 -46.06 36.37
CA ARG A 24 35.35 -44.75 36.66
C ARG A 24 36.29 -43.62 36.28
N GLU A 25 37.58 -43.77 36.56
CA GLU A 25 38.60 -42.79 36.19
C GLU A 25 38.70 -42.65 34.67
N GLU A 26 38.71 -43.76 33.92
CA GLU A 26 38.71 -43.71 32.44
C GLU A 26 37.43 -43.05 31.88
N LEU A 27 36.29 -43.24 32.54
CA LEU A 27 35.01 -42.67 32.11
C LEU A 27 34.89 -41.18 32.44
N GLU A 28 35.47 -40.74 33.56
CA GLU A 28 35.61 -39.33 33.90
C GLU A 28 36.56 -38.61 32.93
N ASP A 29 37.70 -39.21 32.59
CA ASP A 29 38.63 -38.68 31.59
C ASP A 29 37.99 -38.57 30.20
N ARG A 30 37.23 -39.59 29.76
CA ARG A 30 36.49 -39.53 28.50
C ARG A 30 35.45 -38.41 28.51
N ARG A 31 34.70 -38.25 29.60
CA ARG A 31 33.70 -37.16 29.73
C ARG A 31 34.35 -35.79 29.77
N ALA A 32 35.49 -35.64 30.43
CA ALA A 32 36.25 -34.40 30.45
C ALA A 32 36.73 -34.02 29.04
N LYS A 33 37.23 -35.02 28.29
CA LYS A 33 37.64 -34.83 26.89
C LYS A 33 36.46 -34.47 25.98
N GLU A 34 35.32 -35.17 26.10
CA GLU A 34 34.11 -34.86 25.33
C GLU A 34 33.57 -33.46 25.60
N ARG A 35 33.64 -33.00 26.87
CA ARG A 35 33.26 -31.62 27.23
C ARG A 35 34.20 -30.59 26.60
N ALA A 36 35.51 -30.82 26.67
CA ALA A 36 36.49 -29.93 26.05
C ALA A 36 36.32 -29.86 24.52
N ASP A 37 36.04 -31.00 23.87
CA ASP A 37 35.77 -31.04 22.43
C ASP A 37 34.45 -30.35 22.06
N ALA A 38 33.41 -30.46 22.91
CA ALA A 38 32.13 -29.79 22.71
C ALA A 38 32.24 -28.27 22.87
N GLU A 39 32.96 -27.79 23.90
CA GLU A 39 33.24 -26.37 24.11
C GLU A 39 34.03 -25.78 22.94
N LYS A 40 35.03 -26.52 22.43
CA LYS A 40 35.79 -26.09 21.24
C LYS A 40 34.90 -25.96 20.00
N ARG A 41 34.02 -26.93 19.74
CA ARG A 41 33.07 -26.86 18.61
C ARG A 41 32.07 -25.71 18.74
N ALA A 42 31.61 -25.42 19.95
CA ALA A 42 30.72 -24.29 20.22
C ALA A 42 31.42 -22.95 19.94
N ALA A 43 32.67 -22.79 20.39
CA ALA A 43 33.47 -21.61 20.12
C ALA A 43 33.76 -21.43 18.61
N ASP A 44 34.08 -22.52 17.90
CA ASP A 44 34.29 -22.48 16.45
C ASP A 44 33.01 -22.10 15.68
N ALA A 45 31.84 -22.59 16.12
CA ALA A 45 30.54 -22.24 15.53
C ALA A 45 30.17 -20.77 15.76
N GLU A 46 30.41 -20.24 16.97
CA GLU A 46 30.18 -18.83 17.28
C GLU A 46 31.10 -17.92 16.44
N PHE A 47 32.36 -18.31 16.27
CA PHE A 47 33.29 -17.60 15.40
C PHE A 47 32.85 -17.59 13.93
N GLN A 48 32.37 -18.73 13.40
CA GLN A 48 31.85 -18.81 12.04
C GLN A 48 30.60 -17.93 11.83
N LEU A 49 29.65 -17.96 12.79
CA LEU A 49 28.45 -17.12 12.74
C LEU A 49 28.80 -15.62 12.75
N SER A 50 29.76 -15.22 13.60
CA SER A 50 30.25 -13.84 13.66
C SER A 50 30.94 -13.42 12.36
N ALA A 51 31.78 -14.30 11.78
CA ALA A 51 32.46 -14.04 10.51
C ALA A 51 31.47 -13.88 9.34
N GLU A 52 30.42 -14.71 9.28
CA GLU A 52 29.36 -14.59 8.29
C GLU A 52 28.55 -13.31 8.46
N ALA A 53 28.20 -12.95 9.69
CA ALA A 53 27.49 -11.72 9.99
C ALA A 53 28.29 -10.48 9.56
N HIS A 54 29.60 -10.45 9.85
CA HIS A 54 30.50 -9.40 9.40
C HIS A 54 30.63 -9.34 7.87
N SER A 55 30.71 -10.48 7.19
CA SER A 55 30.75 -10.56 5.73
C SER A 55 29.47 -10.02 5.09
N LYS A 56 28.30 -10.42 5.61
CA LYS A 56 26.98 -9.92 5.16
C LYS A 56 26.86 -8.41 5.40
N ALA A 57 27.23 -7.91 6.57
CA ALA A 57 27.22 -6.48 6.89
C ALA A 57 28.14 -5.67 5.95
N LYS A 58 29.33 -6.20 5.62
CA LYS A 58 30.27 -5.56 4.67
C LYS A 58 29.69 -5.50 3.25
N LYS A 59 29.03 -6.57 2.79
CA LYS A 59 28.33 -6.58 1.49
C LYS A 59 27.17 -5.59 1.46
N ALA A 60 26.36 -5.54 2.51
CA ALA A 60 25.25 -4.60 2.62
C ALA A 60 25.72 -3.13 2.60
N ARG A 61 26.78 -2.80 3.33
CA ARG A 61 27.39 -1.45 3.31
C ARG A 61 27.91 -1.07 1.92
N ARG A 62 28.55 -2.01 1.20
CA ARG A 62 29.00 -1.78 -0.19
C ARG A 62 27.83 -1.53 -1.15
N ALA A 63 26.76 -2.31 -1.03
CA ALA A 63 25.56 -2.14 -1.84
C ALA A 63 24.89 -0.77 -1.56
N ALA A 64 24.75 -0.39 -0.29
CA ALA A 64 24.21 0.92 0.10
C ALA A 64 25.07 2.07 -0.46
N ALA A 65 26.39 2.00 -0.35
CA ALA A 65 27.30 3.00 -0.91
C ALA A 65 27.17 3.14 -2.44
N LEU A 66 27.06 2.02 -3.16
CA LEU A 66 26.84 2.04 -4.62
C LEU A 66 25.49 2.66 -5.00
N ASN A 67 24.43 2.40 -4.22
CA ASN A 67 23.11 2.98 -4.46
C ASN A 67 23.12 4.51 -4.25
N VAL A 68 23.79 4.99 -3.21
CA VAL A 68 23.98 6.44 -2.98
C VAL A 68 24.75 7.08 -4.14
N LEU A 69 25.81 6.41 -4.62
CA LEU A 69 26.63 6.93 -5.72
C LEU A 69 25.84 6.96 -7.04
N LYS A 70 25.08 5.90 -7.35
CA LYS A 70 24.15 5.87 -8.50
C LYS A 70 23.09 6.97 -8.42
N ALA A 71 22.52 7.21 -7.23
CA ALA A 71 21.53 8.26 -7.04
C ALA A 71 22.13 9.66 -7.23
N LYS A 72 23.37 9.89 -6.76
CA LYS A 72 24.09 11.16 -6.97
C LYS A 72 24.42 11.36 -8.45
N TRP A 73 24.89 10.33 -9.13
CA TRP A 73 25.20 10.37 -10.56
C TRP A 73 23.94 10.60 -11.42
N GLY A 74 22.83 9.95 -11.08
CA GLY A 74 21.55 10.17 -11.72
C GLY A 74 21.02 11.60 -11.55
N ARG A 75 21.18 12.20 -10.36
CA ARG A 75 20.84 13.62 -10.14
C ARG A 75 21.71 14.56 -10.99
N TRP A 76 23.01 14.29 -11.06
CA TRP A 76 23.95 15.09 -11.85
C TRP A 76 23.64 15.02 -13.35
N LEU A 77 23.41 13.81 -13.89
CA LEU A 77 23.04 13.62 -15.30
C LEU A 77 21.71 14.29 -15.66
N ARG A 78 20.70 14.25 -14.77
CA ARG A 78 19.43 14.96 -14.97
C ARG A 78 19.62 16.47 -15.02
N GLY A 79 20.47 17.03 -14.16
CA GLY A 79 20.82 18.44 -14.18
C GLY A 79 21.47 18.83 -15.51
N HIS A 80 22.46 18.07 -15.97
CA HIS A 80 23.18 18.37 -17.21
C HIS A 80 22.29 18.25 -18.46
N ARG A 81 21.36 17.29 -18.49
CA ARG A 81 20.36 17.17 -19.57
C ARG A 81 19.38 18.33 -19.59
N LEU A 82 18.91 18.78 -18.42
CA LEU A 82 18.02 19.94 -18.34
C LEU A 82 18.68 21.22 -18.88
N TRP A 83 19.94 21.45 -18.52
CA TRP A 83 20.70 22.59 -19.05
C TRP A 83 20.90 22.53 -20.57
N TRP A 84 21.17 21.35 -21.12
CA TRP A 84 21.25 21.15 -22.57
C TRP A 84 19.92 21.44 -23.28
N MET A 85 18.79 21.03 -22.68
CA MET A 85 17.45 21.29 -23.22
C MET A 85 17.07 22.77 -23.16
N ILE A 86 17.38 23.45 -22.05
CA ILE A 86 17.16 24.90 -21.93
C ILE A 86 18.02 25.63 -22.97
N GLY A 87 19.28 25.23 -23.13
CA GLY A 87 20.19 25.80 -24.12
C GLY A 87 19.65 25.66 -25.56
N SER A 88 19.23 24.45 -25.96
CA SER A 88 18.70 24.24 -27.32
C SER A 88 17.40 24.99 -27.59
N PHE A 89 16.51 25.10 -26.60
CA PHE A 89 15.30 25.90 -26.70
C PHE A 89 15.62 27.39 -26.89
N PHE A 90 16.51 27.95 -26.07
CA PHE A 90 16.93 29.35 -26.21
C PHE A 90 17.57 29.64 -27.56
N VAL A 91 18.42 28.72 -28.07
CA VAL A 91 18.99 28.84 -29.41
C VAL A 91 17.89 28.89 -30.47
N GLY A 92 16.90 28.00 -30.40
CA GLY A 92 15.74 28.00 -31.31
C GLY A 92 14.95 29.31 -31.27
N VAL A 93 14.66 29.83 -30.07
CA VAL A 93 13.95 31.11 -29.89
C VAL A 93 14.77 32.27 -30.46
N VAL A 94 16.08 32.32 -30.20
CA VAL A 94 16.96 33.37 -30.73
C VAL A 94 17.02 33.34 -32.26
N PHE A 95 17.01 32.16 -32.89
CA PHE A 95 16.95 32.05 -34.35
C PHE A 95 15.63 32.58 -34.93
N VAL A 96 14.49 32.22 -34.32
CA VAL A 96 13.17 32.69 -34.77
C VAL A 96 13.04 34.20 -34.59
N PHE A 97 13.33 34.73 -33.40
CA PHE A 97 13.26 36.17 -33.15
C PHE A 97 14.32 36.95 -33.93
N GLY A 98 15.53 36.42 -34.09
CA GLY A 98 16.59 37.02 -34.89
C GLY A 98 16.18 37.19 -36.35
N SER A 99 15.51 36.19 -36.93
CA SER A 99 14.95 36.30 -38.29
C SER A 99 13.89 37.41 -38.38
N TYR A 100 12.96 37.45 -37.42
CA TYR A 100 11.91 38.47 -37.37
C TYR A 100 12.47 39.89 -37.19
N PHE A 101 13.41 40.08 -36.27
CA PHE A 101 14.04 41.39 -36.04
C PHE A 101 14.93 41.82 -37.20
N SER A 102 15.59 40.88 -37.89
CA SER A 102 16.37 41.21 -39.10
C SER A 102 15.48 41.78 -40.21
N ASP A 103 14.23 41.33 -40.30
CA ASP A 103 13.25 41.87 -41.24
C ASP A 103 12.74 43.26 -40.81
N VAL A 104 12.59 43.52 -39.51
CA VAL A 104 12.05 44.81 -39.01
C VAL A 104 13.11 45.90 -38.92
N ALA A 105 14.35 45.57 -38.55
CA ALA A 105 15.37 46.55 -38.15
C ALA A 105 16.28 47.05 -39.29
N SER A 106 16.35 46.36 -40.44
CA SER A 106 17.21 46.76 -41.55
C SER A 106 16.41 47.35 -42.73
N PRO A 107 16.47 48.67 -42.96
CA PRO A 107 15.91 49.29 -44.17
C PRO A 107 16.75 49.03 -45.44
N ALA A 108 17.94 48.45 -45.31
CA ALA A 108 18.80 48.10 -46.44
C ALA A 108 18.32 46.79 -47.10
N ARG A 109 17.55 46.92 -48.18
CA ARG A 109 16.92 45.80 -48.94
C ARG A 109 17.90 44.78 -49.53
N GLU A 110 19.18 45.10 -49.69
CA GLU A 110 20.12 44.30 -50.49
C GLU A 110 20.67 43.05 -49.79
N TRP A 111 20.55 42.92 -48.47
CA TRP A 111 21.05 41.76 -47.72
C TRP A 111 19.99 40.72 -47.38
N ARG A 112 18.74 40.92 -47.84
CA ARG A 112 17.66 39.96 -47.65
C ARG A 112 17.80 38.81 -48.64
N ASN A 113 18.57 37.78 -48.27
CA ASN A 113 18.50 36.50 -48.96
C ASN A 113 17.30 35.70 -48.39
N PRO A 114 16.17 35.59 -49.12
CA PRO A 114 14.98 34.94 -48.61
C PRO A 114 15.17 33.43 -48.37
N TRP A 115 16.22 32.85 -48.95
CA TRP A 115 16.59 31.47 -48.65
C TRP A 115 17.13 31.32 -47.21
N LEU A 116 17.96 32.26 -46.75
CA LEU A 116 18.59 32.19 -45.43
C LEU A 116 17.56 32.41 -44.30
N SER A 117 16.64 33.36 -44.47
CA SER A 117 15.57 33.58 -43.49
C SER A 117 14.66 32.35 -43.35
N ASN A 118 14.25 31.76 -44.48
CA ASN A 118 13.46 30.52 -44.47
C ASN A 118 14.21 29.35 -43.82
N LEU A 119 15.52 29.21 -44.06
CA LEU A 119 16.35 28.19 -43.42
C LEU A 119 16.35 28.36 -41.89
N LEU A 120 16.56 29.58 -41.40
CA LEU A 120 16.64 29.88 -39.96
C LEU A 120 15.29 29.69 -39.24
N VAL A 121 14.19 30.10 -39.87
CA VAL A 121 12.84 29.87 -39.35
C VAL A 121 12.55 28.37 -39.28
N ASN A 122 12.79 27.63 -40.37
CA ASN A 122 12.55 26.19 -40.40
C ASN A 122 13.40 25.43 -39.36
N ALA A 123 14.68 25.80 -39.24
CA ALA A 123 15.55 25.21 -38.22
C ALA A 123 15.06 25.54 -36.80
N GLY A 124 14.74 26.79 -36.51
CA GLY A 124 14.23 27.23 -35.21
C GLY A 124 12.93 26.53 -34.81
N THR A 125 11.96 26.45 -35.74
CA THR A 125 10.69 25.74 -35.52
C THR A 125 10.91 24.24 -35.26
N ALA A 126 11.82 23.60 -36.01
CA ALA A 126 12.17 22.20 -35.77
C ALA A 126 12.74 22.00 -34.37
N PHE A 127 13.68 22.84 -33.92
CA PHE A 127 14.25 22.72 -32.57
C PHE A 127 13.20 22.87 -31.46
N VAL A 128 12.25 23.79 -31.61
CA VAL A 128 11.17 23.98 -30.62
C VAL A 128 10.24 22.75 -30.58
N LEU A 129 9.80 22.26 -31.74
CA LEU A 129 8.90 21.10 -31.82
C LEU A 129 9.57 19.81 -31.30
N PHE A 130 10.79 19.51 -31.77
CA PHE A 130 11.52 18.33 -31.33
C PHE A 130 11.93 18.43 -29.86
N GLY A 131 12.28 19.63 -29.37
CA GLY A 131 12.58 19.85 -27.95
C GLY A 131 11.38 19.53 -27.05
N LEU A 132 10.18 20.02 -27.42
CA LEU A 132 8.95 19.73 -26.69
C LEU A 132 8.61 18.22 -26.72
N PHE A 133 8.70 17.61 -27.89
CA PHE A 133 8.40 16.19 -28.06
C PHE A 133 9.40 15.29 -27.31
N TYR A 134 10.67 15.67 -27.28
CA TYR A 134 11.71 14.99 -26.50
C TYR A 134 11.41 15.05 -24.99
N VAL A 135 10.99 16.21 -24.46
CA VAL A 135 10.59 16.34 -23.04
C VAL A 135 9.38 15.46 -22.73
N LEU A 136 8.39 15.44 -23.62
CA LEU A 136 7.18 14.63 -23.43
C LEU A 136 7.51 13.13 -23.43
N THR A 137 8.33 12.68 -24.38
CA THR A 137 8.74 11.27 -24.49
C THR A 137 9.62 10.83 -23.32
N GLU A 138 10.53 11.68 -22.82
CA GLU A 138 11.28 11.37 -21.58
C GLU A 138 10.35 11.25 -20.37
N ARG A 139 9.37 12.15 -20.21
CA ARG A 139 8.40 12.07 -19.11
C ARG A 139 7.56 10.80 -19.18
N LEU A 140 7.11 10.43 -20.38
CA LEU A 140 6.38 9.18 -20.59
C LEU A 140 7.25 7.96 -20.30
N SER A 141 8.50 7.92 -20.78
CA SER A 141 9.44 6.84 -20.48
C SER A 141 9.74 6.70 -18.99
N ALA A 142 9.87 7.83 -18.27
CA ALA A 142 10.06 7.83 -16.83
C ALA A 142 8.84 7.26 -16.09
N ARG A 143 7.62 7.59 -16.51
CA ARG A 143 6.39 7.01 -15.95
C ARG A 143 6.30 5.51 -16.20
N VAL A 144 6.58 5.06 -17.42
CA VAL A 144 6.58 3.62 -17.76
C VAL A 144 7.58 2.85 -16.90
N LYS A 145 8.80 3.37 -16.72
CA LYS A 145 9.82 2.72 -15.87
C LYS A 145 9.45 2.66 -14.39
N LEU A 146 8.67 3.61 -13.88
CA LEU A 146 8.13 3.54 -12.52
C LEU A 146 7.12 2.41 -12.42
N THR A 147 6.18 2.37 -13.37
CA THR A 147 5.18 1.29 -13.43
C THR A 147 5.82 -0.10 -13.59
N GLU A 148 6.86 -0.25 -14.42
CA GLU A 148 7.60 -1.53 -14.55
C GLU A 148 8.25 -1.97 -13.24
N ARG A 149 8.80 -1.03 -12.45
CA ARG A 149 9.38 -1.36 -11.14
C ARG A 149 8.32 -1.78 -10.14
N ASP A 150 7.19 -1.08 -10.10
CA ASP A 150 6.09 -1.40 -9.18
C ASP A 150 5.52 -2.79 -9.50
N VAL A 151 5.36 -3.12 -10.79
CA VAL A 151 4.95 -4.45 -11.24
C VAL A 151 6.00 -5.51 -10.88
N GLY A 152 7.29 -5.26 -11.13
CA GLY A 152 8.36 -6.20 -10.80
C GLY A 152 8.49 -6.46 -9.30
N GLN A 153 8.33 -5.43 -8.47
CA GLN A 153 8.35 -5.56 -7.01
C GLN A 153 7.14 -6.35 -6.51
N THR A 154 5.95 -6.07 -7.05
CA THR A 154 4.73 -6.83 -6.75
C THR A 154 4.88 -8.31 -7.13
N GLN A 155 5.51 -8.60 -8.27
CA GLN A 155 5.76 -9.98 -8.71
C GLN A 155 6.78 -10.69 -7.81
N SER A 156 7.84 -10.01 -7.39
CA SER A 156 8.80 -10.50 -6.38
C SER A 156 8.12 -10.84 -5.06
N ASP A 157 7.25 -9.94 -4.57
CA ASP A 157 6.56 -10.13 -3.30
C ASP A 157 5.58 -11.32 -3.37
N LEU A 158 4.91 -11.51 -4.51
CA LEU A 158 4.07 -12.69 -4.75
C LEU A 158 4.89 -13.98 -4.77
N GLN A 159 6.07 -13.98 -5.41
CA GLN A 159 6.96 -15.16 -5.40
C GLN A 159 7.43 -15.49 -3.99
N ASN A 160 7.85 -14.50 -3.19
CA ASN A 160 8.27 -14.74 -1.80
C ASN A 160 7.13 -15.34 -0.95
N ILE A 161 5.87 -14.89 -1.16
CA ILE A 161 4.71 -15.46 -0.48
C ILE A 161 4.43 -16.90 -0.92
N GLU A 162 4.65 -17.21 -2.20
CA GLU A 162 4.47 -18.56 -2.73
C GLU A 162 5.57 -19.51 -2.24
N ASP A 163 6.81 -19.06 -2.19
CA ASP A 163 7.94 -19.81 -1.61
C ASP A 163 7.74 -20.07 -0.11
N ASP A 164 7.25 -19.09 0.66
CA ASP A 164 6.90 -19.26 2.09
C ASP A 164 5.74 -20.26 2.30
N ARG A 165 4.86 -20.42 1.31
CA ARG A 165 3.76 -21.42 1.34
C ARG A 165 4.23 -22.82 0.97
N LEU A 166 5.16 -22.93 0.02
CA LEU A 166 5.70 -24.20 -0.45
C LEU A 166 6.81 -24.73 0.47
N ALA A 167 7.39 -23.89 1.33
CA ALA A 167 8.28 -24.32 2.39
C ALA A 167 7.52 -25.30 3.32
N PRO A 168 7.90 -26.59 3.36
CA PRO A 168 7.22 -27.57 4.19
C PRO A 168 7.34 -27.13 5.65
N ARG A 169 6.19 -26.93 6.30
CA ARG A 169 6.07 -26.62 7.73
C ARG A 169 6.59 -27.81 8.54
N THR A 170 7.90 -27.89 8.74
CA THR A 170 8.54 -29.08 9.33
C THR A 170 8.53 -29.13 10.86
N ASP A 171 7.90 -28.20 11.61
CA ASP A 171 8.29 -28.08 13.03
C ASP A 171 7.20 -27.74 14.07
N SER A 172 6.01 -28.35 14.02
CA SER A 172 5.06 -28.18 15.14
C SER A 172 4.31 -29.43 15.66
N THR A 173 4.66 -30.65 15.24
CA THR A 173 3.95 -31.86 15.71
C THR A 173 4.64 -32.65 16.81
N ARG A 174 5.54 -32.05 17.59
CA ARG A 174 6.26 -32.79 18.66
C ARG A 174 6.33 -32.07 19.99
N ARG A 175 5.18 -31.65 20.55
CA ARG A 175 5.04 -31.50 22.01
C ARG A 175 3.58 -31.48 22.47
N GLY A 176 3.17 -32.59 23.08
CA GLY A 176 2.28 -32.63 24.24
C GLY A 176 0.78 -32.47 24.00
N ASN A 177 0.03 -33.56 23.99
CA ASN A 177 -0.64 -34.02 25.21
C ASN A 177 -1.47 -35.27 24.92
N GLY A 178 -1.09 -36.35 25.60
CA GLY A 178 -2.02 -37.45 25.84
C GLY A 178 -3.09 -36.97 26.82
N LEU A 179 -4.34 -37.06 26.41
CA LEU A 179 -5.46 -37.24 27.31
C LEU A 179 -6.29 -38.37 26.74
N ALA A 180 -6.21 -39.50 27.45
CA ALA A 180 -7.11 -40.62 27.31
C ALA A 180 -8.54 -40.13 27.57
N VAL A 181 -9.42 -40.27 26.58
CA VAL A 181 -10.86 -40.35 26.81
C VAL A 181 -11.30 -41.71 26.29
N GLU A 182 -11.74 -42.48 27.27
CA GLU A 182 -12.05 -43.89 27.25
C GLU A 182 -13.53 -44.06 26.87
N ALA A 183 -13.75 -44.99 25.94
CA ALA A 183 -14.91 -45.86 25.79
C ALA A 183 -16.34 -45.28 25.91
N GLU A 184 -17.03 -45.20 24.76
CA GLU A 184 -18.41 -45.69 24.70
C GLU A 184 -18.69 -46.38 23.35
N ARG A 185 -19.24 -47.59 23.45
CA ARG A 185 -19.47 -48.57 22.36
C ARG A 185 -20.61 -48.14 21.44
N PRO A 186 -20.49 -48.34 20.11
CA PRO A 186 -21.64 -48.38 19.21
C PRO A 186 -22.23 -49.80 19.15
N GLY A 187 -23.56 -49.88 19.21
CA GLY A 187 -24.33 -51.11 18.96
C GLY A 187 -24.36 -51.46 17.47
N PRO A 188 -24.58 -52.74 17.13
CA PRO A 188 -24.64 -53.20 15.75
C PRO A 188 -26.03 -52.91 15.18
N GLN A 189 -26.07 -52.15 14.09
CA GLN A 189 -27.26 -52.08 13.24
C GLN A 189 -26.80 -52.32 11.81
N ASP A 190 -26.80 -53.60 11.46
CA ASP A 190 -26.84 -54.09 10.10
C ASP A 190 -28.19 -53.71 9.51
N ASP A 191 -28.20 -52.95 8.40
CA ASP A 191 -28.95 -53.37 7.21
C ASP A 191 -28.60 -52.48 6.00
N ASP A 192 -27.92 -53.13 5.06
CA ASP A 192 -28.01 -52.99 3.62
C ASP A 192 -28.73 -51.76 3.04
N THR A 193 -27.94 -50.84 2.48
CA THR A 193 -28.18 -50.39 1.10
C THR A 193 -26.86 -49.95 0.47
N LEU A 194 -26.24 -50.91 -0.20
CA LEU A 194 -25.13 -50.76 -1.12
C LEU A 194 -25.46 -49.74 -2.21
N SER A 195 -25.02 -48.50 -1.99
CA SER A 195 -24.76 -47.50 -3.01
C SER A 195 -23.54 -46.67 -2.60
N HIS A 196 -22.47 -47.36 -2.22
CA HIS A 196 -21.13 -46.78 -2.22
C HIS A 196 -20.64 -46.65 -3.66
N SER A 197 -21.25 -45.73 -4.41
CA SER A 197 -20.49 -45.02 -5.42
C SER A 197 -19.43 -44.26 -4.64
N ALA A 198 -18.21 -44.78 -4.62
CA ALA A 198 -17.03 -44.02 -4.25
C ALA A 198 -17.07 -42.73 -5.08
N SER A 199 -17.58 -41.65 -4.49
CA SER A 199 -17.47 -40.31 -5.05
C SER A 199 -15.99 -40.04 -4.99
N ILE A 200 -15.32 -40.36 -6.09
CA ILE A 200 -13.99 -39.87 -6.44
C ILE A 200 -13.96 -38.45 -5.94
N ASP A 201 -13.08 -38.15 -4.99
CA ASP A 201 -12.83 -36.82 -4.44
C ASP A 201 -12.67 -35.86 -5.62
N ALA A 202 -13.79 -35.25 -6.02
CA ALA A 202 -13.84 -34.41 -7.20
C ALA A 202 -13.04 -33.17 -6.80
N ALA A 203 -11.80 -33.10 -7.28
CA ALA A 203 -10.94 -31.97 -7.05
C ALA A 203 -11.76 -30.70 -7.28
N PRO A 204 -11.74 -29.74 -6.34
CA PRO A 204 -12.59 -28.56 -6.42
C PRO A 204 -12.39 -27.90 -7.77
N SER A 205 -13.50 -27.48 -8.37
CA SER A 205 -13.42 -26.85 -9.69
C SER A 205 -12.53 -25.60 -9.61
N ILE A 206 -11.81 -25.28 -10.69
CA ILE A 206 -10.98 -24.06 -10.74
C ILE A 206 -11.82 -22.82 -10.37
N ALA A 207 -13.10 -22.81 -10.75
CA ALA A 207 -14.04 -21.75 -10.39
C ALA A 207 -14.23 -21.62 -8.87
N GLU A 208 -14.40 -22.73 -8.14
CA GLU A 208 -14.51 -22.72 -6.68
C GLU A 208 -13.23 -22.22 -6.01
N VAL A 209 -12.06 -22.67 -6.47
CA VAL A 209 -10.77 -22.22 -5.93
C VAL A 209 -10.58 -20.72 -6.14
N VAL A 210 -10.93 -20.20 -7.33
CA VAL A 210 -10.87 -18.77 -7.64
C VAL A 210 -11.87 -17.98 -6.79
N GLN A 211 -13.12 -18.43 -6.68
CA GLN A 211 -14.14 -17.77 -5.85
C GLN A 211 -13.73 -17.72 -4.38
N ALA A 212 -13.24 -18.84 -3.82
CA ALA A 212 -12.75 -18.89 -2.45
C ALA A 212 -11.53 -17.97 -2.24
N GLY A 213 -10.60 -17.93 -3.21
CA GLY A 213 -9.45 -17.02 -3.17
C GLY A 213 -9.86 -15.55 -3.20
N MET A 214 -10.84 -15.18 -4.03
CA MET A 214 -11.38 -13.83 -4.10
C MET A 214 -12.15 -13.45 -2.83
N ALA A 215 -12.97 -14.36 -2.29
CA ALA A 215 -13.68 -14.18 -1.03
C ALA A 215 -12.71 -13.91 0.14
N ARG A 216 -11.65 -14.71 0.24
CA ARG A 216 -10.60 -14.53 1.24
C ARG A 216 -9.90 -13.17 1.12
N ARG A 217 -9.50 -12.77 -0.09
CA ARG A 217 -8.85 -11.46 -0.32
C ARG A 217 -9.75 -10.29 0.10
N ARG A 218 -11.05 -10.40 -0.10
CA ARG A 218 -12.03 -9.39 0.35
C ARG A 218 -12.09 -9.29 1.86
N LEU A 219 -12.14 -10.43 2.56
CA LEU A 219 -12.11 -10.44 4.04
C LEU A 219 -10.80 -9.84 4.58
N GLU A 220 -9.67 -10.14 3.96
CA GLU A 220 -8.38 -9.56 4.33
C GLU A 220 -8.34 -8.03 4.10
N GLU A 221 -8.97 -7.55 3.02
CA GLU A 221 -9.08 -6.13 2.69
C GLU A 221 -10.04 -5.39 3.64
N GLU A 222 -11.20 -5.97 3.94
CA GLU A 222 -12.15 -5.43 4.92
C GLU A 222 -11.53 -5.36 6.32
N ALA A 223 -10.82 -6.41 6.75
CA ALA A 223 -10.12 -6.41 8.02
C ALA A 223 -8.97 -5.39 8.08
N LEU A 224 -8.38 -5.01 6.93
CA LEU A 224 -7.40 -3.93 6.86
C LEU A 224 -8.08 -2.57 7.05
N TYR A 225 -9.23 -2.35 6.41
CA TYR A 225 -9.98 -1.10 6.51
C TYR A 225 -10.58 -0.89 7.90
N GLU A 226 -11.14 -1.91 8.53
CA GLU A 226 -11.66 -1.86 9.90
C GLU A 226 -10.59 -1.44 10.93
N LYS A 227 -9.33 -1.84 10.70
CA LYS A 227 -8.21 -1.45 11.57
C LYS A 227 -7.88 0.05 11.50
N VAL A 228 -8.30 0.76 10.45
CA VAL A 228 -8.12 2.21 10.34
C VAL A 228 -8.86 2.93 11.47
N ALA A 229 -10.05 2.46 11.85
CA ALA A 229 -10.80 3.05 12.97
C ALA A 229 -10.25 2.62 14.34
N THR A 230 -9.90 1.33 14.48
CA THR A 230 -9.62 0.75 15.82
C THR A 230 -8.17 0.89 16.26
N GLN A 231 -7.19 0.86 15.34
CA GLN A 231 -5.76 0.94 15.63
C GLN A 231 -5.02 1.79 14.58
N PRO A 232 -5.39 3.08 14.44
CA PRO A 232 -4.83 3.94 13.41
C PRO A 232 -3.34 4.20 13.64
N THR A 233 -2.53 3.77 12.69
CA THR A 233 -1.13 4.17 12.56
C THR A 233 -0.89 4.72 11.17
N SER A 234 0.06 5.65 11.00
CA SER A 234 0.38 6.23 9.68
C SER A 234 0.59 5.14 8.62
N LYS A 235 1.39 4.12 8.95
CA LYS A 235 1.66 2.98 8.06
C LYS A 235 0.40 2.20 7.69
N LEU A 236 -0.48 1.91 8.65
CA LEU A 236 -1.70 1.15 8.39
C LEU A 236 -2.66 1.94 7.51
N VAL A 237 -2.85 3.24 7.80
CA VAL A 237 -3.69 4.13 7.00
C VAL A 237 -3.11 4.27 5.58
N HIS A 238 -1.80 4.45 5.45
CA HIS A 238 -1.12 4.49 4.15
C HIS A 238 -1.36 3.20 3.35
N MET A 239 -1.16 2.03 3.97
CA MET A 239 -1.39 0.74 3.33
C MET A 239 -2.85 0.56 2.89
N ALA A 240 -3.80 0.93 3.74
CA ALA A 240 -5.23 0.89 3.42
C ALA A 240 -5.57 1.80 2.23
N LEU A 241 -5.12 3.05 2.25
CA LEU A 241 -5.34 4.01 1.17
C LEU A 241 -4.68 3.56 -0.15
N MET A 242 -3.43 3.10 -0.11
CA MET A 242 -2.75 2.57 -1.30
C MET A 242 -3.47 1.35 -1.88
N LYS A 243 -3.90 0.43 -1.01
CA LYS A 243 -4.66 -0.76 -1.42
C LYS A 243 -5.97 -0.36 -2.09
N ALA A 244 -6.75 0.53 -1.47
CA ALA A 244 -8.02 1.01 -1.99
C ALA A 244 -7.87 1.80 -3.30
N LYS A 245 -6.81 2.61 -3.42
CA LYS A 245 -6.50 3.38 -4.63
C LYS A 245 -6.10 2.47 -5.80
N LEU A 246 -5.20 1.51 -5.55
CA LEU A 246 -4.76 0.56 -6.57
C LEU A 246 -5.88 -0.38 -7.01
N SER A 247 -6.84 -0.66 -6.11
CA SER A 247 -8.01 -1.46 -6.43
C SER A 247 -9.13 -0.67 -7.11
N GLY A 248 -8.99 0.66 -7.24
CA GLY A 248 -9.99 1.55 -7.84
C GLY A 248 -11.23 1.79 -6.97
N VAL A 249 -11.19 1.37 -5.70
CA VAL A 249 -12.29 1.51 -4.74
C VAL A 249 -12.53 2.99 -4.40
N ILE A 250 -11.45 3.72 -4.15
CA ILE A 250 -11.47 5.17 -3.89
C ILE A 250 -10.92 5.96 -5.07
N SER A 251 -11.24 7.25 -5.09
CA SER A 251 -10.72 8.19 -6.09
C SER A 251 -9.19 8.25 -6.07
N SER A 252 -8.62 8.53 -7.25
CA SER A 252 -7.19 8.82 -7.38
C SER A 252 -6.75 10.07 -6.59
N THR A 253 -7.66 11.00 -6.34
CA THR A 253 -7.47 12.20 -5.50
C THR A 253 -7.69 11.92 -4.01
N GLY A 254 -7.91 10.67 -3.62
CA GLY A 254 -8.08 10.25 -2.23
C GLY A 254 -9.50 10.47 -1.69
N PRO A 255 -9.87 9.72 -0.64
CA PRO A 255 -11.15 9.86 0.03
C PRO A 255 -11.17 11.11 0.90
N ARG A 256 -12.39 11.58 1.15
CA ARG A 256 -12.72 12.78 1.91
C ARG A 256 -13.69 12.42 3.02
N CYS A 257 -13.47 12.99 4.20
CA CYS A 257 -14.32 12.83 5.36
C CYS A 257 -14.73 14.21 5.90
N GLU A 258 -15.94 14.31 6.41
CA GLU A 258 -16.49 15.53 6.98
C GLU A 258 -15.91 15.76 8.38
N LEU A 259 -15.49 17.00 8.65
CA LEU A 259 -15.16 17.42 10.00
C LEU A 259 -16.44 17.94 10.66
N ARG A 260 -17.06 17.11 11.50
CA ARG A 260 -18.32 17.42 12.19
C ARG A 260 -18.31 18.78 12.88
N GLU A 261 -19.48 19.41 12.92
CA GLU A 261 -19.70 20.75 13.48
C GLU A 261 -18.96 21.87 12.73
N THR A 262 -18.53 21.61 11.50
CA THR A 262 -17.90 22.58 10.60
C THR A 262 -18.32 22.32 9.15
N ASP A 263 -18.14 23.31 8.26
CA ASP A 263 -18.30 23.11 6.80
C ASP A 263 -17.02 22.57 6.13
N LEU A 264 -16.06 22.09 6.94
CA LEU A 264 -14.75 21.67 6.50
C LEU A 264 -14.65 20.16 6.37
N HIS A 265 -13.67 19.74 5.58
CA HIS A 265 -13.44 18.35 5.28
C HIS A 265 -11.95 18.03 5.30
N VAL A 266 -11.63 16.77 5.55
CA VAL A 266 -10.28 16.26 5.53
C VAL A 266 -10.15 15.21 4.43
N ARG A 267 -9.32 15.52 3.45
CA ARG A 267 -8.93 14.60 2.38
C ARG A 267 -7.66 13.85 2.74
N PHE A 268 -7.69 12.54 2.59
CA PHE A 268 -6.58 11.65 2.90
C PHE A 268 -5.86 11.22 1.63
N LEU A 269 -4.56 11.52 1.55
CA LEU A 269 -3.72 11.15 0.42
C LEU A 269 -2.61 10.21 0.88
N ALA A 270 -2.49 9.06 0.24
CA ALA A 270 -1.28 8.25 0.35
C ALA A 270 -0.23 8.74 -0.64
N SER A 271 0.93 9.14 -0.12
CA SER A 271 2.09 9.44 -0.96
C SER A 271 2.60 8.16 -1.63
N VAL A 272 2.88 8.21 -2.93
CA VAL A 272 3.49 7.08 -3.66
C VAL A 272 4.99 7.00 -3.38
N ASP A 273 5.63 8.16 -3.19
CA ASP A 273 7.08 8.28 -3.02
C ASP A 273 7.53 8.11 -1.56
N SER A 274 6.61 8.23 -0.60
CA SER A 274 6.88 8.08 0.83
C SER A 274 5.78 7.28 1.51
N ALA A 275 6.11 6.54 2.55
CA ALA A 275 5.13 5.82 3.38
C ALA A 275 4.36 6.76 4.33
N GLN A 276 4.07 7.98 3.88
CA GLN A 276 3.41 9.03 4.65
C GLN A 276 1.99 9.25 4.13
N VAL A 277 1.08 9.53 5.05
CA VAL A 277 -0.26 10.02 4.74
C VAL A 277 -0.24 11.55 4.79
N ILE A 278 -0.85 12.19 3.81
CA ILE A 278 -1.04 13.64 3.78
C ILE A 278 -2.52 13.91 4.03
N LEU A 279 -2.81 14.78 5.00
CA LEU A 279 -4.14 15.27 5.29
C LEU A 279 -4.27 16.66 4.69
N GLN A 280 -5.25 16.85 3.82
CA GLN A 280 -5.61 18.16 3.28
C GLN A 280 -6.91 18.62 3.92
N LEU A 281 -6.86 19.75 4.62
CA LEU A 281 -8.04 20.42 5.13
C LEU A 281 -8.60 21.28 4.00
N GLU A 282 -9.85 21.06 3.63
CA GLU A 282 -10.51 21.72 2.50
C GLU A 282 -11.95 22.14 2.84
N THR A 283 -12.45 23.16 2.15
CA THR A 283 -13.85 23.59 2.18
C THR A 283 -14.74 22.62 1.42
N ALA A 284 -16.08 22.68 1.60
CA ALA A 284 -17.07 21.84 0.91
C ALA A 284 -16.85 21.70 -0.62
N ASP A 285 -16.39 22.76 -1.29
CA ASP A 285 -16.11 22.82 -2.73
C ASP A 285 -14.69 22.35 -3.14
N GLY A 286 -13.87 21.91 -2.20
CA GLY A 286 -12.54 21.33 -2.46
C GLY A 286 -11.40 22.35 -2.46
N VAL A 287 -11.62 23.59 -2.00
CA VAL A 287 -10.52 24.57 -1.85
C VAL A 287 -9.65 24.17 -0.66
N ILE A 288 -8.38 23.91 -0.92
CA ILE A 288 -7.41 23.48 0.10
C ILE A 288 -7.02 24.68 0.97
N LEU A 289 -7.27 24.57 2.27
CA LEU A 289 -6.94 25.57 3.29
C LEU A 289 -5.58 25.28 3.95
N ALA A 290 -5.29 24.00 4.21
CA ALA A 290 -4.05 23.58 4.85
C ALA A 290 -3.67 22.16 4.47
N THR A 291 -2.40 21.81 4.69
CA THR A 291 -1.87 20.47 4.45
C THR A 291 -1.00 20.04 5.62
N LEU A 292 -1.25 18.84 6.14
CA LEU A 292 -0.51 18.24 7.24
C LEU A 292 0.07 16.90 6.80
N ALA A 293 1.32 16.63 7.18
CA ALA A 293 1.95 15.34 6.94
C ALA A 293 1.85 14.45 8.19
N TRP A 294 1.29 13.26 8.04
CA TRP A 294 1.28 12.22 9.05
C TRP A 294 2.51 11.31 8.87
N GLY A 295 3.61 11.69 9.52
CA GLY A 295 4.84 10.89 9.55
C GLY A 295 4.68 9.59 10.35
N GLU A 296 5.55 8.61 10.07
CA GLU A 296 5.54 7.29 10.73
C GLU A 296 5.73 7.34 12.25
N SER A 297 6.42 8.36 12.76
CA SER A 297 6.70 8.54 14.19
C SER A 297 5.53 9.09 14.98
N ASN A 298 4.50 9.62 14.31
CA ASN A 298 3.39 10.29 14.97
C ASN A 298 2.23 9.31 15.12
N ASP A 299 1.71 9.18 16.34
CA ASP A 299 0.44 8.50 16.56
C ASP A 299 -0.74 9.32 16.00
N ALA A 300 -1.91 8.68 15.90
CA ALA A 300 -3.10 9.32 15.38
C ALA A 300 -3.53 10.54 16.22
N GLY A 301 -3.43 10.45 17.56
CA GLY A 301 -3.83 11.52 18.46
C GLY A 301 -3.01 12.79 18.22
N ALA A 302 -1.69 12.67 18.06
CA ALA A 302 -0.81 13.78 17.76
C ALA A 302 -1.17 14.48 16.44
N VAL A 303 -1.57 13.72 15.41
CA VAL A 303 -1.99 14.30 14.12
C VAL A 303 -3.35 14.98 14.21
N ILE A 304 -4.30 14.41 14.95
CA ILE A 304 -5.60 15.06 15.20
C ILE A 304 -5.41 16.36 16.01
N ILE A 305 -4.55 16.37 17.04
CA ILE A 305 -4.21 17.60 17.78
C ILE A 305 -3.55 18.63 16.86
N ALA A 306 -2.66 18.21 15.96
CA ALA A 306 -2.04 19.10 14.99
C ALA A 306 -3.07 19.70 14.02
N LEU A 307 -4.07 18.91 13.59
CA LEU A 307 -5.19 19.40 12.80
C LEU A 307 -6.03 20.43 13.56
N GLY A 308 -6.38 20.17 14.83
CA GLY A 308 -7.05 21.13 15.71
C GLY A 308 -6.27 22.43 15.85
N THR A 309 -4.94 22.36 15.99
CA THR A 309 -4.06 23.54 16.04
C THR A 309 -4.09 24.35 14.73
N VAL A 310 -4.18 23.68 13.58
CA VAL A 310 -4.36 24.34 12.28
C VAL A 310 -5.70 25.07 12.21
N LEU A 311 -6.78 24.46 12.70
CA LEU A 311 -8.10 25.09 12.74
C LEU A 311 -8.12 26.33 13.63
N ILE A 312 -7.49 26.28 14.82
CA ILE A 312 -7.38 27.43 15.73
C ILE A 312 -6.65 28.59 15.03
N ARG A 313 -5.56 28.30 14.34
CA ARG A 313 -4.80 29.33 13.60
C ARG A 313 -5.58 29.96 12.44
N LEU A 314 -6.52 29.22 11.85
CA LEU A 314 -7.37 29.69 10.78
C LEU A 314 -8.65 30.38 11.28
N ASP A 315 -8.85 30.44 12.61
CA ASP A 315 -10.09 30.91 13.24
C ASP A 315 -11.33 30.10 12.83
N LEU A 316 -11.14 28.79 12.61
CA LEU A 316 -12.17 27.83 12.18
C LEU A 316 -12.35 26.67 13.17
N TYR A 317 -11.85 26.81 14.39
CA TYR A 317 -11.97 25.75 15.41
C TYR A 317 -13.36 25.81 16.07
N PRO A 318 -14.14 24.72 16.08
CA PRO A 318 -15.52 24.73 16.59
C PRO A 318 -15.59 24.80 18.13
N GLY A 319 -14.45 24.73 18.83
CA GLY A 319 -14.36 24.67 20.28
C GLY A 319 -14.19 23.25 20.80
N ASP A 320 -13.64 23.11 22.01
CA ASP A 320 -13.21 21.81 22.56
C ASP A 320 -14.34 20.79 22.72
N GLN A 321 -15.57 21.26 22.94
CA GLN A 321 -16.74 20.39 23.10
C GLN A 321 -17.34 19.90 21.79
N LEU A 322 -17.03 20.57 20.68
CA LEU A 322 -17.58 20.30 19.35
C LEU A 322 -16.51 19.72 18.40
N TYR A 323 -15.24 19.72 18.81
CA TYR A 323 -14.16 19.17 18.00
C TYR A 323 -14.06 17.64 18.12
N PHE A 324 -14.71 16.94 17.19
CA PHE A 324 -14.72 15.47 17.12
C PHE A 324 -13.67 14.91 16.14
N GLY A 325 -12.41 15.31 16.26
CA GLY A 325 -11.36 14.91 15.32
C GLY A 325 -11.11 13.40 15.23
N SER A 326 -11.42 12.63 16.27
CA SER A 326 -11.34 11.15 16.26
C SER A 326 -12.29 10.51 15.26
N ASP A 327 -13.43 11.13 14.98
CA ASP A 327 -14.46 10.56 14.12
C ASP A 327 -14.00 10.46 12.67
N LEU A 328 -13.01 11.26 12.26
CA LEU A 328 -12.44 11.23 10.91
C LEU A 328 -11.90 9.85 10.52
N LEU A 329 -11.28 9.13 11.46
CA LEU A 329 -10.69 7.81 11.17
C LEU A 329 -11.76 6.72 11.13
N THR A 330 -12.82 6.86 11.93
CA THR A 330 -14.02 6.02 11.84
C THR A 330 -14.73 6.25 10.51
N GLN A 331 -14.98 7.50 10.13
CA GLN A 331 -15.57 7.87 8.84
C GLN A 331 -14.73 7.35 7.66
N LEU A 332 -13.40 7.47 7.73
CA LEU A 332 -12.51 6.95 6.70
C LEU A 332 -12.62 5.42 6.58
N SER A 333 -12.62 4.71 7.70
CA SER A 333 -12.85 3.26 7.73
C SER A 333 -14.20 2.89 7.11
N ASP A 334 -15.27 3.57 7.51
CA ASP A 334 -16.63 3.32 7.01
C ASP A 334 -16.75 3.58 5.51
N LEU A 335 -16.11 4.65 5.01
CA LEU A 335 -16.03 4.96 3.58
C LEU A 335 -15.30 3.85 2.81
N LEU A 336 -14.13 3.43 3.29
CA LEU A 336 -13.33 2.37 2.63
C LEU A 336 -14.08 1.04 2.62
N MET A 337 -14.73 0.69 3.73
CA MET A 337 -15.57 -0.50 3.86
C MET A 337 -16.79 -0.43 2.92
N TYR A 338 -17.49 0.71 2.90
CA TYR A 338 -18.63 0.95 2.02
C TYR A 338 -18.23 0.78 0.56
N ALA A 339 -17.17 1.45 0.13
CA ALA A 339 -16.69 1.42 -1.25
C ALA A 339 -16.20 0.01 -1.66
N SER A 340 -15.52 -0.71 -0.76
CA SER A 340 -15.05 -2.08 -1.00
C SER A 340 -16.20 -3.07 -1.17
N ARG A 341 -17.18 -3.05 -0.25
CA ARG A 341 -18.36 -3.92 -0.32
C ARG A 341 -19.19 -3.62 -1.54
N TYR A 342 -19.30 -2.35 -1.91
CA TYR A 342 -20.06 -1.95 -3.08
C TYR A 342 -19.48 -2.55 -4.36
N ARG A 343 -18.17 -2.44 -4.56
CA ARG A 343 -17.48 -3.00 -5.75
C ARG A 343 -17.77 -4.49 -5.96
N GLN A 344 -18.15 -5.20 -4.91
CA GLN A 344 -18.43 -6.64 -4.94
C GLN A 344 -19.89 -6.98 -5.28
N SER A 345 -20.78 -6.00 -5.37
CA SER A 345 -22.21 -6.19 -5.69
C SER A 345 -22.37 -6.79 -7.09
N VAL A 346 -22.60 -8.11 -7.16
CA VAL A 346 -22.63 -8.93 -8.40
C VAL A 346 -23.87 -8.66 -9.29
N THR A 347 -24.75 -7.73 -8.92
CA THR A 347 -26.09 -7.59 -9.50
C THR A 347 -26.16 -6.95 -10.90
N GLY A 348 -25.03 -6.75 -11.60
CA GLY A 348 -25.03 -6.04 -12.88
C GLY A 348 -25.40 -4.55 -12.76
N GLU A 349 -25.54 -4.06 -11.53
CA GLU A 349 -25.61 -2.64 -11.24
C GLU A 349 -24.25 -2.02 -11.54
N ARG A 350 -24.25 -0.80 -12.13
CA ARG A 350 -23.04 -0.12 -12.59
C ARG A 350 -21.99 -0.10 -11.48
N ASP A 351 -20.80 -0.65 -11.75
CA ASP A 351 -19.71 -0.61 -10.79
C ASP A 351 -19.47 0.82 -10.28
N ILE A 352 -19.57 1.03 -8.97
CA ILE A 352 -19.03 2.23 -8.33
C ILE A 352 -17.53 2.00 -8.15
N HIS A 353 -16.77 2.90 -8.76
CA HIS A 353 -15.33 3.02 -8.60
C HIS A 353 -15.02 4.48 -8.33
N GLY A 354 -13.87 4.74 -7.73
CA GLY A 354 -13.42 6.11 -7.52
C GLY A 354 -14.26 6.88 -6.49
N VAL A 355 -14.68 6.24 -5.39
CA VAL A 355 -15.42 6.92 -4.32
C VAL A 355 -14.56 8.03 -3.71
N ILE A 356 -15.10 9.24 -3.68
CA ILE A 356 -14.48 10.41 -3.03
C ILE A 356 -15.04 10.55 -1.62
N GLU A 357 -16.37 10.53 -1.48
CA GLU A 357 -17.05 10.88 -0.24
C GLU A 357 -18.38 10.15 -0.10
N VAL A 358 -18.76 9.83 1.15
CA VAL A 358 -19.99 9.13 1.50
C VAL A 358 -20.74 10.02 2.48
N LEU A 359 -21.73 10.76 2.00
CA LEU A 359 -22.46 11.75 2.79
C LEU A 359 -23.45 11.07 3.76
N ASP A 360 -23.63 11.66 4.94
CA ASP A 360 -24.62 11.21 5.93
C ASP A 360 -26.05 11.34 5.41
N SER A 361 -26.29 12.28 4.50
CA SER A 361 -27.55 12.48 3.78
C SER A 361 -27.98 11.31 2.89
N GLY A 362 -27.12 10.30 2.69
CA GLY A 362 -27.44 9.11 1.90
C GLY A 362 -26.96 9.18 0.45
N TRP A 363 -26.04 10.08 0.14
CA TRP A 363 -25.42 10.22 -1.18
C TRP A 363 -23.97 9.76 -1.17
N VAL A 364 -23.46 9.37 -2.34
CA VAL A 364 -22.07 8.97 -2.56
C VAL A 364 -21.53 9.79 -3.72
N ILE A 365 -20.43 10.52 -3.47
CA ILE A 365 -19.72 11.32 -4.46
C ILE A 365 -18.53 10.51 -4.97
N MET A 366 -18.33 10.49 -6.29
CA MET A 366 -17.31 9.68 -6.97
C MET A 366 -16.68 10.47 -8.12
N ASP A 367 -15.58 9.98 -8.68
CA ASP A 367 -14.89 10.60 -9.82
C ASP A 367 -15.80 10.90 -11.03
N ARG A 368 -16.84 10.08 -11.22
CA ARG A 368 -17.77 10.16 -12.36
C ARG A 368 -19.08 10.91 -12.05
N GLY A 369 -19.24 11.48 -10.86
CA GLY A 369 -20.47 12.14 -10.40
C GLY A 369 -21.01 11.55 -9.10
N MET A 370 -22.33 11.63 -8.88
CA MET A 370 -22.96 11.22 -7.62
C MET A 370 -24.06 10.18 -7.80
N VAL A 371 -24.23 9.32 -6.79
CA VAL A 371 -25.26 8.27 -6.73
C VAL A 371 -25.94 8.25 -5.36
N PRO A 372 -27.24 7.95 -5.28
CA PRO A 372 -27.92 7.71 -4.02
C PRO A 372 -27.54 6.33 -3.45
N LYS A 373 -27.36 6.21 -2.13
CA LYS A 373 -26.95 4.96 -1.46
C LYS A 373 -27.96 3.83 -1.69
N THR A 374 -29.26 4.16 -1.77
CA THR A 374 -30.33 3.17 -1.91
C THR A 374 -30.67 2.86 -3.38
N TYR A 375 -30.57 3.83 -4.29
CA TYR A 375 -30.92 3.67 -5.73
C TYR A 375 -29.70 3.71 -6.65
N ARG A 376 -28.85 2.71 -6.44
CA ARG A 376 -27.51 2.52 -6.99
C ARG A 376 -27.38 2.59 -8.51
N ALA A 377 -28.41 2.17 -9.24
CA ALA A 377 -28.43 2.23 -10.70
C ALA A 377 -28.52 3.67 -11.24
N TYR A 378 -28.90 4.64 -10.40
CA TYR A 378 -29.11 6.02 -10.79
C TYR A 378 -27.85 6.87 -10.60
N LEU A 379 -27.22 7.27 -11.69
CA LEU A 379 -26.02 8.11 -11.71
C LEU A 379 -26.35 9.49 -12.26
N VAL A 380 -26.12 10.52 -11.44
CA VAL A 380 -25.96 11.89 -11.92
C VAL A 380 -24.49 12.05 -12.32
N ALA A 381 -24.23 11.95 -13.62
CA ALA A 381 -22.87 12.00 -14.15
C ALA A 381 -22.24 13.38 -13.93
N SER A 382 -20.93 13.43 -13.67
CA SER A 382 -20.20 14.69 -13.45
C SER A 382 -20.34 15.67 -14.61
N SER A 383 -20.41 15.16 -15.84
CA SER A 383 -20.63 15.92 -17.07
C SER A 383 -22.04 16.51 -17.24
N ARG A 384 -22.94 16.26 -16.29
CA ARG A 384 -24.31 16.77 -16.29
C ARG A 384 -24.62 17.58 -15.03
N LEU A 385 -23.67 17.73 -14.10
CA LEU A 385 -23.93 18.38 -12.81
C LEU A 385 -24.34 19.85 -12.95
N ASP A 386 -24.04 20.49 -14.08
CA ASP A 386 -24.44 21.84 -14.47
C ASP A 386 -25.93 21.97 -14.81
N GLU A 387 -26.65 20.88 -15.07
CA GLU A 387 -28.09 20.94 -15.35
C GLU A 387 -28.87 21.43 -14.12
N SER A 388 -29.73 22.42 -14.34
CA SER A 388 -30.47 23.11 -13.27
C SER A 388 -31.69 22.35 -12.77
N ASP A 389 -32.19 21.36 -13.52
CA ASP A 389 -33.41 20.62 -13.22
C ASP A 389 -33.18 19.42 -12.28
N TRP A 390 -31.93 19.01 -12.03
CA TRP A 390 -31.60 17.83 -11.21
C TRP A 390 -32.30 17.81 -9.86
N ALA A 391 -32.24 18.92 -9.12
CA ALA A 391 -32.81 18.98 -7.79
C ALA A 391 -34.34 18.79 -7.81
N SER A 392 -35.04 19.31 -8.83
CA SER A 392 -36.47 19.08 -8.99
C SER A 392 -36.78 17.65 -9.43
N HIS A 393 -36.02 17.13 -10.40
CA HIS A 393 -36.16 15.78 -10.91
C HIS A 393 -36.00 14.72 -9.81
N ILE A 394 -34.99 14.88 -8.96
CA ILE A 394 -34.67 13.94 -7.88
C ILE A 394 -35.65 14.10 -6.71
N ARG A 395 -36.06 15.31 -6.34
CA ARG A 395 -37.09 15.53 -5.31
C ARG A 395 -38.43 14.86 -5.65
N ASN A 396 -38.75 14.74 -6.93
CA ASN A 396 -39.94 14.02 -7.40
C ASN A 396 -39.81 12.50 -7.31
N LYS A 397 -38.65 11.96 -6.90
CA LYS A 397 -38.45 10.54 -6.62
C LYS A 397 -38.82 10.24 -5.17
N ALA A 398 -39.45 9.09 -4.95
CA ALA A 398 -39.82 8.59 -3.61
C ALA A 398 -38.62 8.00 -2.83
N TRP A 399 -37.42 8.58 -2.99
CA TRP A 399 -36.20 8.11 -2.34
C TRP A 399 -36.03 8.81 -0.99
N PRO A 400 -35.67 8.10 0.10
CA PRO A 400 -35.44 8.74 1.40
C PRO A 400 -34.43 9.90 1.35
N GLU A 401 -33.38 9.77 0.55
CA GLU A 401 -32.30 10.73 0.38
C GLU A 401 -32.60 11.88 -0.60
N SER A 402 -33.75 11.87 -1.30
CA SER A 402 -34.07 12.92 -2.29
C SER A 402 -34.20 14.30 -1.68
N ARG A 403 -34.58 14.38 -0.39
CA ARG A 403 -34.68 15.64 0.37
C ARG A 403 -33.35 16.36 0.57
N TYR A 404 -32.22 15.67 0.43
CA TYR A 404 -30.88 16.20 0.62
C TYR A 404 -30.10 16.37 -0.69
N VAL A 405 -30.78 16.30 -1.84
CA VAL A 405 -30.13 16.36 -3.15
C VAL A 405 -29.39 17.69 -3.39
N GLU A 406 -29.90 18.80 -2.86
CA GLU A 406 -29.29 20.13 -3.05
C GLU A 406 -27.88 20.20 -2.43
N GLU A 407 -27.74 19.68 -1.21
CA GLU A 407 -26.46 19.57 -0.50
C GLU A 407 -25.48 18.69 -1.28
N ALA A 408 -25.93 17.50 -1.69
CA ALA A 408 -25.10 16.58 -2.46
C ALA A 408 -24.68 17.17 -3.82
N LEU A 409 -25.58 17.88 -4.52
CA LEU A 409 -25.27 18.58 -5.77
C LEU A 409 -24.26 19.69 -5.56
N ALA A 410 -24.39 20.49 -4.50
CA ALA A 410 -23.46 21.57 -4.19
C ALA A 410 -22.04 21.03 -3.96
N ILE A 411 -21.91 19.98 -3.14
CA ILE A 411 -20.62 19.32 -2.88
C ILE A 411 -20.05 18.69 -4.16
N ALA A 412 -20.87 17.96 -4.93
CA ALA A 412 -20.43 17.35 -6.18
C ALA A 412 -19.95 18.39 -7.19
N ARG A 413 -20.69 19.49 -7.38
CA ARG A 413 -20.33 20.56 -8.30
C ARG A 413 -18.99 21.20 -7.94
N GLY A 414 -18.79 21.52 -6.66
CA GLY A 414 -17.53 22.08 -6.18
C GLY A 414 -16.36 21.14 -6.45
N LEU A 415 -16.48 19.87 -6.04
CA LEU A 415 -15.44 18.85 -6.24
C LEU A 415 -15.11 18.57 -7.72
N HIS A 416 -16.08 18.72 -8.61
CA HIS A 416 -15.89 18.53 -10.06
C HIS A 416 -15.57 19.83 -10.81
N GLY A 417 -15.42 20.96 -10.11
CA GLY A 417 -15.09 22.26 -10.72
C GLY A 417 -16.20 22.82 -11.62
N VAL A 418 -17.46 22.46 -11.35
CA VAL A 418 -18.62 22.96 -12.08
C VAL A 418 -19.03 24.30 -11.49
N VAL A 419 -18.83 25.37 -12.26
CA VAL A 419 -19.27 26.72 -11.92
C VAL A 419 -20.66 26.91 -12.50
N LEU A 420 -21.64 27.21 -11.64
CA LEU A 420 -22.97 27.61 -12.10
C LEU A 420 -22.92 29.10 -12.47
N ASP A 421 -23.43 29.43 -13.65
CA ASP A 421 -23.70 30.83 -14.00
C ASP A 421 -24.75 31.36 -13.01
N GLN A 422 -24.37 32.37 -12.22
CA GLN A 422 -25.29 33.05 -11.31
C GLN A 422 -26.18 33.98 -12.14
N ASP A 423 -27.34 33.48 -12.56
CA ASP A 423 -28.41 34.29 -13.15
C ASP A 423 -29.15 35.14 -12.11
#